data_AF-A0A5J4P7K4-F1
#
_entry.id   AF-A0A5J4P7K4-F1
#
_cell.length_a   1.000
_cell.length_b   1.000
_cell.length_c   1.000
_cell.angle_alpha   90.00
_cell.angle_beta   90.00
_cell.angle_gamma   90.00
#
_symmetry.space_group_name_H-M   'P 1'
#
loop_
_entity.id
_entity.type
_entity.pdbx_description
1 polymer ?
#
loop_
_entity_poly.entity_id
_entity_poly.type
_entity_poly.pdbx_seq_one_letter_code
_entity_poly.pdbx_strand_id
1 'polypeptide(L)'
;KELEQEFNLVPLMKGQRESEIPTKKIDYKEGDIKHQVGNITKSIMSRFYFQSLGEYRTLLEQFNVTAEKIKGEHDGKPYNGILYCVTDEKGNKLGRPLKSSLFGKEVGCDALQKHYELSKAAVEKKKIRESLRPVIAQAMQKVNDREDFKRLIREKGIGVVFRENEAGRIYGVTFIDYQN
;
A
#
# COMPACT_ATOMS: atom_id res chain seq x y z
N LYS A 1 -11.13 26.26 11.07
CA LYS A 1 -10.12 25.51 11.85
C LYS A 1 -10.80 24.22 12.30
N GLU A 2 -10.89 23.21 11.42
CA GLU A 2 -11.71 22.00 11.71
C GLU A 2 -11.49 20.86 10.69
N LEU A 3 -10.28 20.72 10.12
CA LEU A 3 -9.98 19.69 9.11
C LEU A 3 -8.70 18.89 9.41
N GLU A 4 -8.37 18.69 10.69
CA GLU A 4 -7.14 17.98 11.10
C GLU A 4 -7.38 16.80 12.05
N GLN A 5 -8.58 16.20 12.08
CA GLN A 5 -8.87 15.06 12.96
C GLN A 5 -9.23 13.74 12.28
N GLU A 6 -9.10 13.64 10.95
CA GLU A 6 -9.51 12.42 10.25
C GLU A 6 -8.56 11.99 9.12
N PHE A 7 -7.25 11.95 9.39
CA PHE A 7 -6.32 11.39 8.40
C PHE A 7 -5.43 10.32 9.02
N ASN A 8 -5.77 9.07 8.68
CA ASN A 8 -5.14 7.79 9.00
C ASN A 8 -3.68 7.69 8.52
N LEU A 9 -2.81 8.58 8.97
CA LEU A 9 -1.38 8.50 8.77
C LEU A 9 -0.78 8.06 10.09
N VAL A 10 -0.15 6.88 10.11
CA VAL A 10 0.52 6.38 11.31
C VAL A 10 1.59 7.39 11.71
N PRO A 11 1.53 7.99 12.91
CA PRO A 11 2.64 8.77 13.43
C PRO A 11 3.84 7.83 13.59
N LEU A 12 4.99 8.20 13.02
CA LEU A 12 6.25 7.51 13.24
C LEU A 12 6.52 7.42 14.76
N MET A 13 6.83 6.22 15.26
CA MET A 13 7.47 6.11 16.57
C MET A 13 8.81 6.86 16.49
N LYS A 14 9.03 7.78 17.43
CA LYS A 14 10.20 8.66 17.50
C LYS A 14 11.50 7.86 17.36
N GLY A 15 12.33 8.20 16.36
CA GLY A 15 13.75 7.82 16.35
C GLY A 15 14.31 7.12 15.11
N GLN A 16 13.53 6.86 14.06
CA GLN A 16 14.07 6.33 12.79
C GLN A 16 14.31 7.47 11.79
N ARG A 17 15.54 7.54 11.26
CA ARG A 17 16.07 8.59 10.39
C ARG A 17 15.13 8.92 9.22
N GLU A 18 15.05 10.22 8.92
CA GLU A 18 14.39 10.87 7.79
C GLU A 18 14.76 10.21 6.45
N SER A 19 14.03 9.17 6.11
CA SER A 19 13.69 8.89 4.73
C SER A 19 12.20 8.63 4.83
N GLU A 20 11.42 9.67 4.59
CA GLU A 20 10.01 9.68 4.97
C GLU A 20 9.27 8.63 4.13
N ILE A 21 8.53 7.75 4.82
CA ILE A 21 7.33 7.16 4.22
C ILE A 21 6.53 8.37 3.70
N PRO A 22 6.00 8.37 2.46
CA PRO A 22 5.11 9.41 2.02
C PRO A 22 4.11 9.67 3.13
N THR A 23 4.16 10.85 3.73
CA THR A 23 3.30 11.18 4.87
C THR A 23 2.00 11.80 4.40
N LYS A 24 1.85 12.05 3.09
CA LYS A 24 0.71 12.73 2.51
C LYS A 24 0.15 11.92 1.35
N LYS A 25 -1.18 11.81 1.31
CA LYS A 25 -1.91 11.39 0.12
C LYS A 25 -1.63 12.37 -1.02
N ILE A 26 -1.65 11.89 -2.26
CA ILE A 26 -1.55 12.80 -3.42
C ILE A 26 -2.76 13.72 -3.42
N ASP A 27 -2.51 15.03 -3.37
CA ASP A 27 -3.48 16.04 -3.80
C ASP A 27 -3.28 16.31 -5.29
N TYR A 28 -4.26 15.89 -6.10
CA TYR A 28 -4.20 16.06 -7.55
C TYR A 28 -4.12 17.55 -7.96
N LYS A 29 -4.62 18.47 -7.14
CA LYS A 29 -4.65 19.91 -7.44
C LYS A 29 -3.30 20.58 -7.20
N GLU A 30 -2.46 20.02 -6.33
CA GLU A 30 -1.11 20.57 -6.04
C GLU A 30 -0.15 20.39 -7.23
N GLY A 31 -0.49 19.55 -8.20
CA GLY A 31 0.35 19.32 -9.39
C GLY A 31 1.55 18.41 -9.11
N ASP A 32 2.54 18.42 -10.00
CA ASP A 32 3.74 17.55 -9.92
C ASP A 32 3.43 16.04 -9.71
N ILE A 33 2.34 15.58 -10.32
CA ILE A 33 1.80 14.23 -10.12
C ILE A 33 2.82 13.13 -10.43
N LYS A 34 3.65 13.33 -11.46
CA LYS A 34 4.68 12.37 -11.84
C LYS A 34 5.68 12.16 -10.69
N HIS A 35 6.21 13.23 -10.12
CA HIS A 35 7.20 13.10 -9.07
C HIS A 35 6.58 12.51 -7.79
N GLN A 36 5.38 12.94 -7.41
CA GLN A 36 4.66 12.40 -6.25
C GLN A 36 4.44 10.88 -6.37
N VAL A 37 3.89 10.42 -7.50
CA VAL A 37 3.70 8.97 -7.77
C VAL A 37 5.03 8.23 -7.78
N GLY A 38 6.07 8.79 -8.39
CA GLY A 38 7.41 8.20 -8.40
C GLY A 38 7.98 7.99 -7.00
N ASN A 39 7.85 8.98 -6.12
CA ASN A 39 8.35 8.90 -4.75
C ASN A 39 7.56 7.89 -3.91
N ILE A 40 6.24 7.89 -4.02
CA ILE A 40 5.37 6.93 -3.31
C ILE A 40 5.70 5.49 -3.72
N THR A 41 5.75 5.23 -5.02
CA THR A 41 5.99 3.87 -5.55
C THR A 41 7.35 3.33 -5.13
N LYS A 42 8.42 4.15 -5.22
CA LYS A 42 9.78 3.77 -4.79
C LYS A 42 9.88 3.58 -3.29
N SER A 43 9.27 4.46 -2.50
CA SER A 43 9.22 4.31 -1.05
C SER A 43 8.59 2.97 -0.65
N ILE A 44 7.42 2.64 -1.20
CA ILE A 44 6.73 1.39 -0.87
C ILE A 44 7.58 0.18 -1.23
N MET A 45 8.19 0.17 -2.43
CA MET A 45 9.12 -0.88 -2.87
C MET A 45 10.30 -1.06 -1.89
N SER A 46 10.79 0.01 -1.27
CA SER A 46 11.93 -0.08 -0.36
C SER A 46 11.60 -0.50 1.08
N ARG A 47 10.37 -0.27 1.54
CA ARG A 47 10.01 -0.33 2.97
C ARG A 47 9.10 -1.48 3.35
N PHE A 48 8.29 -1.98 2.43
CA PHE A 48 7.30 -2.99 2.76
C PHE A 48 7.60 -4.33 2.11
N TYR A 49 7.36 -5.40 2.85
CA TYR A 49 7.24 -6.72 2.25
C TYR A 49 5.84 -6.93 1.69
N PHE A 50 5.77 -7.29 0.41
CA PHE A 50 4.53 -7.69 -0.25
C PHE A 50 4.84 -8.70 -1.35
N GLN A 51 3.91 -9.61 -1.59
CA GLN A 51 4.09 -10.83 -2.40
C GLN A 51 3.16 -10.86 -3.62
N SER A 52 2.34 -9.81 -3.82
CA SER A 52 1.44 -9.71 -4.96
C SER A 52 1.13 -8.27 -5.36
N LEU A 53 0.60 -8.11 -6.57
CA LEU A 53 0.13 -6.80 -7.04
C LEU A 53 -1.05 -6.28 -6.22
N GLY A 54 -1.91 -7.17 -5.70
CA GLY A 54 -3.03 -6.79 -4.85
C GLY A 54 -2.56 -6.19 -3.53
N GLU A 55 -1.55 -6.77 -2.90
CA GLU A 55 -0.95 -6.23 -1.68
C GLU A 55 -0.22 -4.91 -1.95
N TYR A 56 0.57 -4.84 -3.04
CA TYR A 56 1.23 -3.60 -3.45
C TYR A 56 0.22 -2.47 -3.72
N ARG A 57 -0.87 -2.78 -4.40
CA ARG A 57 -1.96 -1.85 -4.66
C ARG A 57 -2.60 -1.35 -3.36
N THR A 58 -2.86 -2.24 -2.40
CA THR A 58 -3.44 -1.84 -1.11
C THR A 58 -2.53 -0.88 -0.32
N LEU A 59 -1.21 -1.01 -0.46
CA LEU A 59 -0.26 -0.04 0.10
C LEU A 59 -0.31 1.30 -0.64
N LEU A 60 -0.38 1.30 -1.97
CA LEU A 60 -0.48 2.51 -2.79
C LEU A 60 -1.78 3.28 -2.53
N GLU A 61 -2.89 2.57 -2.32
CA GLU A 61 -4.22 3.17 -2.12
C GLU A 61 -4.29 3.99 -0.83
N GLN A 62 -3.40 3.75 0.14
CA GLN A 62 -3.26 4.63 1.31
C GLN A 62 -2.82 6.06 0.95
N PHE A 63 -2.26 6.25 -0.25
CA PHE A 63 -1.72 7.50 -0.75
C PHE A 63 -2.47 8.04 -1.98
N ASN A 64 -3.69 7.57 -2.23
CA ASN A 64 -4.48 7.92 -3.41
C ASN A 64 -3.78 7.54 -4.74
N VAL A 65 -3.10 6.39 -4.75
CA VAL A 65 -2.48 5.82 -5.95
C VAL A 65 -2.96 4.38 -6.13
N THR A 66 -3.19 3.96 -7.36
CA THR A 66 -3.45 2.55 -7.69
C THR A 66 -2.54 2.08 -8.83
N ALA A 67 -2.39 0.77 -8.96
CA ALA A 67 -1.55 0.13 -9.96
C ALA A 67 -2.29 -0.97 -10.72
N GLU A 68 -2.08 -1.02 -12.03
CA GLU A 68 -2.67 -2.01 -12.92
C GLU A 68 -1.60 -2.67 -13.79
N LYS A 69 -1.66 -3.99 -13.90
CA LYS A 69 -0.81 -4.73 -14.83
C LYS A 69 -1.44 -4.67 -16.21
N ILE A 70 -0.66 -4.21 -17.18
CA ILE A 70 -1.03 -4.25 -18.58
C ILE A 70 -0.15 -5.26 -19.30
N LYS A 71 -0.76 -5.97 -20.24
CA LYS A 71 -0.07 -6.86 -21.18
C LYS A 71 -0.51 -6.49 -22.58
N GLY A 72 0.40 -6.57 -23.53
CA GLY A 72 0.08 -6.36 -24.94
C GLY A 72 1.23 -6.78 -25.81
N GLU A 73 1.13 -6.43 -27.08
CA GLU A 73 2.14 -6.67 -28.09
C GLU A 73 2.37 -5.37 -28.86
N HIS A 74 3.63 -5.06 -29.17
CA HIS A 74 3.99 -3.96 -30.04
C HIS A 74 5.10 -4.44 -30.98
N ASP A 75 4.88 -4.32 -32.29
CA ASP A 75 5.77 -4.82 -33.34
C ASP A 75 6.21 -6.29 -33.12
N GLY A 76 5.25 -7.17 -32.79
CA GLY A 76 5.51 -8.59 -32.54
C GLY A 76 6.22 -8.89 -31.21
N LYS A 77 6.54 -7.87 -30.40
CA LYS A 77 7.18 -8.05 -29.09
C LYS A 77 6.14 -7.93 -27.98
N PRO A 78 5.94 -8.98 -27.16
CA PRO A 78 5.07 -8.87 -26.01
C PRO A 78 5.67 -7.88 -25.02
N TYR A 79 4.86 -6.98 -24.50
CA TYR A 79 5.25 -6.10 -23.41
C TYR A 79 4.34 -6.33 -22.20
N ASN A 80 4.96 -6.30 -21.02
CA ASN A 80 4.29 -6.39 -19.73
C ASN A 80 4.66 -5.15 -18.92
N GLY A 81 3.68 -4.29 -18.63
CA GLY A 81 3.90 -3.02 -17.94
C GLY A 81 3.03 -2.86 -16.70
N ILE A 82 3.39 -1.88 -15.87
CA ILE A 82 2.53 -1.37 -14.81
C ILE A 82 2.07 0.04 -15.20
N LEU A 83 0.78 0.31 -15.04
CA LEU A 83 0.22 1.65 -15.08
C LEU A 83 -0.11 2.09 -13.66
N TYR A 84 0.30 3.31 -13.31
CA TYR A 84 -0.06 3.98 -12.07
C TYR A 84 -1.11 5.04 -12.35
N CYS A 85 -2.14 5.11 -11.52
CA CYS A 85 -3.18 6.14 -11.60
C CYS A 85 -3.33 6.80 -10.23
N VAL A 86 -3.53 8.12 -10.21
CA VAL A 86 -4.00 8.80 -9.00
C VAL A 86 -5.48 8.47 -8.84
N THR A 87 -5.96 8.40 -7.61
CA THR A 87 -7.37 8.21 -7.28
C THR A 87 -7.92 9.37 -6.44
N ASP A 88 -9.23 9.55 -6.41
CA ASP A 88 -9.88 10.34 -5.37
C ASP A 88 -9.98 9.51 -4.06
N GLU A 89 -10.55 10.13 -3.02
CA GLU A 89 -10.78 9.48 -1.72
C GLU A 89 -11.75 8.28 -1.80
N LYS A 90 -12.54 8.16 -2.87
CA LYS A 90 -13.46 7.05 -3.12
C LYS A 90 -12.81 5.95 -3.97
N GLY A 91 -11.55 6.13 -4.40
CA GLY A 91 -10.83 5.19 -5.26
C GLY A 91 -11.09 5.37 -6.75
N ASN A 92 -11.82 6.39 -7.18
CA ASN A 92 -12.05 6.66 -8.61
C ASN A 92 -10.77 7.24 -9.24
N LYS A 93 -10.39 6.73 -10.42
CA LYS A 93 -9.17 7.19 -11.11
C LYS A 93 -9.30 8.64 -11.58
N LEU A 94 -8.23 9.41 -11.36
CA LEU A 94 -8.10 10.80 -11.78
C LEU A 94 -7.01 10.94 -12.83
N GLY A 95 -7.31 11.71 -13.89
CA GLY A 95 -6.34 12.06 -14.93
C GLY A 95 -5.86 10.87 -15.77
N ARG A 96 -4.71 11.06 -16.42
CA ARG A 96 -4.13 10.07 -17.32
C ARG A 96 -3.25 9.06 -16.55
N PRO A 97 -3.34 7.76 -16.82
CA PRO A 97 -2.42 6.77 -16.29
C PRO A 97 -0.95 7.05 -16.65
N LEU A 98 -0.05 6.80 -15.71
CA LEU A 98 1.39 6.96 -15.83
C LEU A 98 2.05 5.58 -16.02
N LYS A 99 2.80 5.42 -17.11
CA LYS A 99 3.56 4.18 -17.37
C LYS A 99 4.70 4.05 -16.36
N SER A 100 4.92 2.86 -15.82
CA SER A 100 6.03 2.59 -14.89
C SER A 100 7.40 2.97 -15.44
N SER A 101 7.59 2.90 -16.77
CA SER A 101 8.82 3.33 -17.44
C SER A 101 9.17 4.81 -17.23
N LEU A 102 8.19 5.65 -16.85
CA LEU A 102 8.43 7.05 -16.49
C LEU A 102 9.22 7.22 -15.18
N PHE A 103 9.31 6.17 -14.37
CA PHE A 103 9.91 6.16 -13.03
C PHE A 103 11.17 5.30 -12.94
N GLY A 104 11.63 4.75 -14.07
CA GLY A 104 12.78 3.85 -14.14
C GLY A 104 12.42 2.37 -13.95
N LYS A 105 13.45 1.52 -13.83
CA LYS A 105 13.28 0.05 -13.79
C LYS A 105 12.80 -0.48 -12.44
N GLU A 106 12.88 0.33 -11.38
CA GLU A 106 12.68 -0.07 -9.98
C GLU A 106 11.21 -0.32 -9.61
N VAL A 107 10.27 0.16 -10.42
CA VAL A 107 8.82 0.08 -10.14
C VAL A 107 8.06 -0.56 -11.31
N GLY A 108 8.77 -1.32 -12.16
CA GLY A 108 8.19 -2.08 -13.27
C GLY A 108 7.79 -3.51 -12.88
N CYS A 109 7.22 -4.24 -13.84
CA CYS A 109 6.82 -5.64 -13.66
C CYS A 109 7.95 -6.53 -13.12
N ASP A 110 9.16 -6.43 -13.69
CA ASP A 110 10.28 -7.30 -13.31
C ASP A 110 10.76 -7.00 -11.89
N ALA A 111 10.80 -5.71 -11.52
CA ALA A 111 11.16 -5.30 -10.16
C ALA A 111 10.14 -5.79 -9.14
N LEU A 112 8.83 -5.68 -9.45
CA LEU A 112 7.78 -6.22 -8.60
C LEU A 112 7.90 -7.74 -8.44
N GLN A 113 8.14 -8.48 -9.53
CA GLN A 113 8.28 -9.93 -9.48
C GLN A 113 9.45 -10.34 -8.57
N LYS A 114 10.62 -9.71 -8.75
CA LYS A 114 11.78 -9.91 -7.88
C LYS A 114 11.47 -9.53 -6.41
N HIS A 115 10.73 -8.44 -6.21
CA HIS A 115 10.34 -7.99 -4.87
C HIS A 115 9.45 -9.00 -4.16
N TYR A 116 8.52 -9.65 -4.88
CA TYR A 116 7.64 -10.68 -4.31
C TYR A 116 8.44 -11.87 -3.78
N GLU A 117 9.44 -12.32 -4.54
CA GLU A 117 10.31 -13.44 -4.16
C GLU A 117 11.17 -13.11 -2.94
N LEU A 118 11.78 -11.92 -2.93
CA LEU A 118 12.56 -11.43 -1.78
C LEU A 118 11.69 -11.23 -0.54
N SER A 119 10.50 -10.66 -0.72
CA SER A 119 9.53 -10.46 0.37
C SER A 119 9.05 -11.79 0.94
N LYS A 120 8.81 -12.80 0.10
CA LYS A 120 8.45 -14.14 0.56
C LYS A 120 9.53 -14.74 1.44
N ALA A 121 10.78 -14.72 0.97
CA ALA A 121 11.91 -15.23 1.74
C ALA A 121 12.12 -14.47 3.05
N ALA A 122 11.98 -13.14 3.04
CA ALA A 122 12.12 -12.31 4.23
C ALA A 122 11.02 -12.58 5.27
N VAL A 123 9.76 -12.68 4.84
CA VAL A 123 8.60 -12.97 5.71
C VAL A 123 8.75 -14.33 6.38
N GLU A 124 9.18 -15.36 5.65
CA GLU A 124 9.42 -16.70 6.18
C GLU A 124 10.59 -16.70 7.16
N LYS A 125 11.74 -16.11 6.78
CA LYS A 125 12.94 -16.07 7.62
C LYS A 125 12.72 -15.33 8.93
N LYS A 126 12.01 -14.21 8.89
CA LYS A 126 11.71 -13.37 10.06
C LYS A 126 10.50 -13.87 10.86
N LYS A 127 9.78 -14.89 10.37
CA LYS A 127 8.55 -15.42 10.98
C LYS A 127 7.50 -14.33 11.28
N ILE A 128 7.34 -13.38 10.34
CA ILE A 128 6.46 -12.21 10.52
C ILE A 128 5.01 -12.65 10.71
N ARG A 129 4.55 -13.67 9.98
CA ARG A 129 3.16 -14.14 10.10
C ARG A 129 2.90 -14.77 11.47
N GLU A 130 3.86 -15.51 11.98
CA GLU A 130 3.79 -16.18 13.28
C GLU A 130 3.79 -15.18 14.44
N SER A 131 4.54 -14.08 14.32
CA SER A 131 4.57 -13.03 15.36
C SER A 131 3.29 -12.18 15.39
N LEU A 132 2.70 -11.88 14.23
CA LEU A 132 1.50 -11.04 14.14
C LEU A 132 0.20 -11.78 14.52
N ARG A 133 0.10 -13.07 14.23
CA ARG A 133 -1.09 -13.90 14.53
C ARG A 133 -1.61 -13.76 15.97
N PRO A 134 -0.80 -13.96 17.02
CA PRO A 134 -1.28 -13.86 18.40
C PRO A 134 -1.71 -12.43 18.76
N VAL A 135 -1.02 -11.40 18.24
CA VAL A 135 -1.37 -9.99 18.48
C VAL A 135 -2.75 -9.67 17.90
N ILE A 136 -2.99 -10.09 16.65
CA ILE A 136 -4.28 -9.93 15.96
C ILE A 136 -5.38 -10.69 16.70
N ALA A 137 -5.15 -11.96 17.05
CA ALA A 137 -6.15 -12.79 17.74
C ALA A 137 -6.54 -12.20 19.10
N GLN A 138 -5.58 -11.70 19.88
CA GLN A 138 -5.86 -11.06 21.17
C GLN A 138 -6.64 -9.75 21.00
N ALA A 139 -6.33 -8.94 19.97
CA ALA A 139 -7.07 -7.72 19.69
C ALA A 139 -8.53 -8.02 19.31
N MET A 140 -8.77 -9.06 18.50
CA MET A 140 -10.12 -9.48 18.11
C MET A 140 -10.98 -9.92 19.30
N GLN A 141 -10.38 -10.47 20.36
CA GLN A 141 -11.12 -10.90 21.56
C GLN A 141 -11.53 -9.74 22.48
N LYS A 142 -10.91 -8.56 22.33
CA LYS A 142 -11.09 -7.42 23.25
C LYS A 142 -12.14 -6.41 22.81
N VAL A 143 -12.60 -6.50 21.57
CA VAL A 143 -13.44 -5.48 20.92
C VAL A 143 -14.60 -6.15 20.20
N ASN A 144 -15.73 -5.46 20.10
CA ASN A 144 -16.95 -6.01 19.51
C ASN A 144 -17.30 -5.36 18.16
N ASP A 145 -16.58 -4.32 17.75
CA ASP A 145 -16.79 -3.63 16.48
C ASP A 145 -15.47 -3.37 15.72
N ARG A 146 -15.62 -3.00 14.45
CA ARG A 146 -14.50 -2.86 13.50
C ARG A 146 -13.64 -1.65 13.77
N GLU A 147 -14.22 -0.54 14.22
CA GLU A 147 -13.48 0.71 14.41
C GLU A 147 -12.64 0.64 15.68
N ASP A 148 -13.17 0.02 16.73
CA ASP A 148 -12.43 -0.29 17.95
C ASP A 148 -11.29 -1.27 17.68
N PHE A 149 -11.52 -2.29 16.84
CA PHE A 149 -10.46 -3.19 16.39
C PHE A 149 -9.35 -2.46 15.62
N LYS A 150 -9.71 -1.62 14.64
CA LYS A 150 -8.75 -0.81 13.86
C LYS A 150 -7.92 0.09 14.76
N ARG A 151 -8.54 0.74 15.74
CA ARG A 151 -7.85 1.62 16.69
C ARG A 151 -6.89 0.83 17.58
N LEU A 152 -7.35 -0.27 18.18
CA LEU A 152 -6.54 -1.08 19.08
C LEU A 152 -5.32 -1.69 18.39
N ILE A 153 -5.48 -2.24 17.18
CA ILE A 153 -4.37 -2.88 16.48
C ILE A 153 -3.39 -1.85 15.90
N ARG A 154 -3.86 -0.63 15.60
CA ARG A 154 -2.98 0.48 15.17
C ARG A 154 -2.00 0.89 16.26
N GLU A 155 -2.38 0.82 17.54
CA GLU A 155 -1.45 1.03 18.67
C GLU A 155 -0.32 -0.01 18.69
N LYS A 156 -0.49 -1.14 18.01
CA LYS A 156 0.55 -2.17 17.81
C LYS A 156 1.36 -1.96 16.54
N GLY A 157 1.16 -0.85 15.83
CA GLY A 157 1.85 -0.56 14.57
C GLY A 157 1.30 -1.34 13.38
N ILE A 158 0.05 -1.82 13.45
CA ILE A 158 -0.58 -2.62 12.39
C ILE A 158 -1.78 -1.89 11.81
N GLY A 159 -1.81 -1.68 10.51
CA GLY A 159 -2.97 -1.20 9.76
C GLY A 159 -3.90 -2.35 9.36
N VAL A 160 -5.19 -2.05 9.19
CA VAL A 160 -6.19 -3.01 8.72
C VAL A 160 -6.98 -2.41 7.57
N VAL A 161 -7.08 -3.16 6.48
CA VAL A 161 -7.91 -2.84 5.32
C VAL A 161 -8.94 -3.95 5.16
N PHE A 162 -10.21 -3.60 5.33
CA PHE A 162 -11.33 -4.49 5.07
C PHE A 162 -11.74 -4.38 3.60
N ARG A 163 -11.90 -5.53 2.94
CA ARG A 163 -12.50 -5.61 1.60
C ARG A 163 -13.91 -6.13 1.74
N GLU A 164 -14.85 -5.33 1.28
CA GLU A 164 -16.28 -5.54 1.46
C GLU A 164 -16.96 -5.54 0.09
N ASN A 165 -18.02 -6.34 -0.04
CA ASN A 165 -18.92 -6.23 -1.18
C ASN A 165 -19.94 -5.11 -0.95
N GLU A 166 -20.81 -4.87 -1.94
CA GLU A 166 -21.86 -3.83 -1.88
C GLU A 166 -22.83 -4.02 -0.69
N ALA A 167 -22.96 -5.25 -0.17
CA ALA A 167 -23.78 -5.56 1.00
C ALA A 167 -23.03 -5.41 2.34
N GLY A 168 -21.81 -4.87 2.35
CA GLY A 168 -20.99 -4.68 3.56
C GLY A 168 -20.42 -5.98 4.15
N ARG A 169 -20.49 -7.09 3.41
CA ARG A 169 -19.90 -8.37 3.82
C ARG A 169 -18.40 -8.36 3.55
N ILE A 170 -17.62 -8.55 4.60
CA ILE A 170 -16.18 -8.73 4.48
C ILE A 170 -15.91 -10.05 3.75
N TYR A 171 -15.19 -9.97 2.63
CA TYR A 171 -14.68 -11.13 1.92
C TYR A 171 -13.15 -11.23 1.98
N GLY A 172 -12.47 -10.20 2.48
CA GLY A 172 -11.04 -10.22 2.71
C GLY A 172 -10.59 -9.16 3.72
N VAL A 173 -9.49 -9.44 4.41
CA VAL A 173 -8.84 -8.51 5.32
C VAL A 173 -7.35 -8.50 4.98
N THR A 174 -6.76 -7.31 4.92
CA THR A 174 -5.30 -7.13 4.76
C THR A 174 -4.75 -6.40 5.97
N PHE A 175 -3.71 -6.97 6.57
CA PHE A 175 -2.97 -6.37 7.67
C PHE A 175 -1.67 -5.77 7.12
N ILE A 176 -1.40 -4.53 7.47
CA ILE A 176 -0.18 -3.81 7.08
C ILE A 176 0.68 -3.67 8.33
N ASP A 177 1.79 -4.38 8.38
CA ASP A 177 2.77 -4.21 9.45
C ASP A 177 3.66 -3.00 9.13
N TYR A 178 3.55 -1.93 9.91
CA TYR A 178 4.36 -0.73 9.72
C TYR A 178 5.73 -0.82 10.39
N GLN A 179 6.02 -1.93 11.09
CA GLN A 179 7.29 -2.15 11.78
C GLN A 179 8.28 -3.00 10.96
N ASN A 180 7.86 -3.61 9.83
CA ASN A 180 8.66 -4.56 9.05
C ASN A 180 8.62 -4.36 7.53
#